data_AF-A0A838HRS5-F1
#
_entry.id   AF-A0A838HRS5-F1
#
_cell.length_a   1.000
_cell.length_b   1.000
_cell.length_c   1.000
_cell.angle_alpha   90.00
_cell.angle_beta   90.00
_cell.angle_gamma   90.00
#
_symmetry.space_group_name_H-M   'P 1'
#
loop_
_entity.id
_entity.type
_entity.pdbx_description
1 polymer ?
#
loop_
_entity_poly.entity_id
_entity_poly.type
_entity_poly.pdbx_seq_one_letter_code
_entity_poly.pdbx_strand_id
1 'polypeptide(L)'
;MSAELLFAVFPLVFFLLVMVFVVGGTALWIWMLVDAVQVPDDRLYRSGNKVTWILVIALTQILGAAIYYFAGRPTAEARAWYRSQFGPPPGWGPPAPYQGPPTYQSPLGNPPPQQTPPPPP
;
A
#
# COMPACT_ATOMS: atom_id res chain seq x y z
N MET A 1 -19.13 -49.12 -1.81
CA MET A 1 -19.43 -47.96 -0.95
C MET A 1 -18.30 -46.93 -0.91
N SER A 2 -17.01 -47.31 -0.90
CA SER A 2 -15.89 -46.33 -0.85
C SER A 2 -15.67 -45.50 -2.13
N ALA A 3 -15.84 -46.07 -3.33
CA ALA A 3 -15.58 -45.36 -4.59
C ALA A 3 -16.61 -44.26 -4.93
N GLU A 4 -17.90 -44.52 -4.67
CA GLU A 4 -19.00 -43.55 -4.84
C GLU A 4 -18.78 -42.28 -4.01
N LEU A 5 -18.35 -42.46 -2.76
CA LEU A 5 -18.03 -41.36 -1.85
C LEU A 5 -16.83 -40.55 -2.34
N LEU A 6 -15.78 -41.21 -2.84
CA LEU A 6 -14.63 -40.50 -3.42
C LEU A 6 -15.03 -39.68 -4.65
N PHE A 7 -15.87 -40.24 -5.53
CA PHE A 7 -16.34 -39.55 -6.73
C PHE A 7 -17.23 -38.34 -6.40
N ALA A 8 -18.00 -38.39 -5.31
CA ALA A 8 -18.82 -37.26 -4.86
C ALA A 8 -18.04 -36.21 -4.05
N VAL A 9 -17.12 -36.65 -3.17
CA VAL A 9 -16.39 -35.77 -2.26
C VAL A 9 -15.25 -35.03 -2.97
N PHE A 10 -14.55 -35.69 -3.91
CA PHE A 10 -13.45 -35.07 -4.65
C PHE A 10 -13.85 -33.76 -5.38
N PRO A 11 -14.88 -33.73 -6.24
CA PRO A 11 -15.30 -32.50 -6.90
C PRO A 11 -15.86 -31.46 -5.92
N LEU A 12 -16.50 -31.90 -4.82
CA LEU A 12 -17.00 -30.99 -3.80
C LEU A 12 -15.84 -30.25 -3.09
N VAL A 13 -14.81 -30.98 -2.65
CA VAL A 13 -13.63 -30.40 -2.02
C VAL A 13 -12.88 -29.50 -3.00
N PHE A 14 -12.71 -29.96 -4.24
CA PHE A 14 -12.09 -29.15 -5.29
C PHE A 14 -12.86 -27.83 -5.53
N PHE A 15 -14.19 -27.90 -5.63
CA PHE A 15 -15.03 -26.73 -5.79
C PHE A 15 -14.90 -25.76 -4.61
N LEU A 16 -14.93 -26.26 -3.38
CA LEU A 16 -14.75 -25.44 -2.18
C LEU A 16 -13.37 -24.78 -2.14
N LEU A 17 -12.31 -25.51 -2.50
CA LEU A 17 -10.95 -24.95 -2.59
C LEU A 17 -10.86 -23.84 -3.63
N VAL A 18 -11.41 -24.06 -4.83
CA VAL A 18 -11.46 -23.03 -5.87
C VAL A 18 -12.28 -21.83 -5.42
N MET A 19 -13.42 -22.04 -4.76
CA MET A 19 -14.26 -20.97 -4.25
C MET A 19 -13.52 -20.11 -3.22
N VAL A 20 -12.83 -20.75 -2.26
CA VAL A 20 -12.01 -20.04 -1.27
C VAL A 20 -10.87 -19.29 -1.95
N PHE A 21 -10.21 -19.90 -2.93
CA PHE A 21 -9.12 -19.26 -3.67
C PHE A 21 -9.60 -18.04 -4.46
N VAL A 22 -10.76 -18.13 -5.13
CA VAL A 22 -11.34 -17.02 -5.88
C VAL A 22 -11.74 -15.90 -4.93
N VAL A 23 -12.51 -16.20 -3.88
CA VAL A 23 -12.97 -15.18 -2.93
C VAL A 23 -11.79 -14.53 -2.19
N GLY A 24 -10.87 -15.33 -1.66
CA GLY A 24 -9.68 -14.84 -0.97
C GLY A 24 -8.75 -14.06 -1.90
N GLY A 25 -8.57 -14.53 -3.13
CA GLY A 25 -7.82 -13.83 -4.16
C GLY A 25 -8.43 -12.48 -4.52
N THR A 26 -9.74 -12.43 -4.76
CA THR A 26 -10.45 -11.19 -5.05
C THR A 26 -10.39 -10.21 -3.88
N ALA A 27 -10.56 -10.68 -2.64
CA ALA A 27 -10.43 -9.83 -1.46
C ALA A 27 -9.02 -9.24 -1.33
N LEU A 28 -7.97 -10.06 -1.53
CA LEU A 28 -6.58 -9.60 -1.54
C LEU A 28 -6.33 -8.59 -2.66
N TRP A 29 -6.85 -8.84 -3.86
CA TRP A 29 -6.71 -7.93 -5.00
C TRP A 29 -7.34 -6.56 -4.71
N ILE A 30 -8.58 -6.52 -4.21
CA ILE A 30 -9.25 -5.28 -3.83
C ILE A 30 -8.47 -4.56 -2.74
N TRP A 31 -8.00 -5.29 -1.73
CA TRP A 31 -7.23 -4.71 -0.63
C TRP A 31 -5.93 -4.06 -1.13
N MET A 32 -5.21 -4.67 -2.07
CA MET A 32 -4.00 -4.07 -2.67
C MET A 32 -4.33 -2.84 -3.50
N LEU A 33 -5.46 -2.84 -4.22
CA LEU A 33 -5.90 -1.67 -4.98
C LEU A 33 -6.22 -0.50 -4.03
N VAL A 34 -6.87 -0.78 -2.90
CA VAL A 34 -7.16 0.20 -1.85
C VAL A 34 -5.88 0.70 -1.16
N ASP A 35 -4.87 -0.16 -0.90
CA ASP A 35 -3.56 0.27 -0.36
C ASP A 35 -2.86 1.22 -1.35
N ALA A 36 -2.85 0.88 -2.65
CA ALA A 36 -2.25 1.73 -3.68
C ALA A 36 -2.96 3.10 -3.80
N VAL A 37 -4.29 3.13 -3.72
CA VAL A 37 -5.05 4.40 -3.75
C VAL A 37 -4.83 5.26 -2.50
N GLN A 38 -4.56 4.66 -1.35
CA GLN A 38 -4.30 5.38 -0.11
C GLN A 38 -2.90 5.99 -0.03
N VAL A 39 -1.99 5.66 -0.95
CA VAL A 39 -0.68 6.32 -1.00
C VAL A 39 -0.86 7.80 -1.37
N PRO A 40 -0.37 8.74 -0.54
CA PRO A 40 -0.69 10.16 -0.69
C PRO A 40 0.12 10.88 -1.79
N ASP A 41 1.32 10.39 -2.11
CA ASP A 41 2.22 11.05 -3.07
C ASP A 41 2.94 10.01 -3.93
N ASP A 42 3.16 10.34 -5.20
CA ASP A 42 3.88 9.53 -6.18
C ASP A 42 5.34 9.30 -5.77
N ARG A 43 5.94 10.24 -5.01
CA ARG A 43 7.33 10.16 -4.53
C ARG A 43 7.59 8.99 -3.58
N LEU A 44 6.54 8.40 -3.02
CA LEU A 44 6.63 7.24 -2.14
C LEU A 44 6.88 5.94 -2.89
N TYR A 45 6.67 5.93 -4.22
CA TYR A 45 6.92 4.77 -5.05
C TYR A 45 8.39 4.70 -5.46
N ARG A 46 8.96 3.49 -5.42
CA ARG A 46 10.33 3.22 -5.87
C ARG A 46 10.50 3.48 -7.38
N SER A 47 9.48 3.12 -8.15
CA SER A 47 9.44 3.28 -9.59
C SER A 47 8.00 3.48 -10.06
N GLY A 48 7.84 4.25 -11.14
CA GLY A 48 6.52 4.63 -11.65
C GLY A 48 5.80 5.65 -10.77
N ASN A 49 4.54 5.91 -11.10
CA ASN A 49 3.64 6.75 -10.31
C ASN A 49 2.48 5.93 -9.76
N LYS A 50 1.64 6.54 -8.92
CA LYS A 50 0.44 5.90 -8.34
C LYS A 50 -0.46 5.31 -9.41
N VAL A 51 -0.67 6.04 -10.51
CA VAL A 51 -1.54 5.63 -11.61
C VAL A 51 -1.00 4.36 -12.28
N THR A 52 0.31 4.25 -12.51
CA THR A 52 0.95 3.05 -13.05
C THR A 52 0.67 1.85 -12.16
N TRP A 53 0.85 1.97 -10.85
CA TRP A 53 0.60 0.85 -9.93
C TRP A 53 -0.86 0.45 -9.86
N ILE A 54 -1.79 1.42 -9.84
CA ILE A 54 -3.22 1.15 -9.89
C ILE A 54 -3.58 0.39 -11.17
N LEU A 55 -3.04 0.80 -12.33
CA LEU A 55 -3.28 0.13 -13.61
C LEU A 55 -2.69 -1.29 -13.64
N VAL A 56 -1.47 -1.47 -13.11
CA VAL A 56 -0.85 -2.81 -13.02
C VAL A 56 -1.72 -3.73 -12.19
N ILE A 57 -2.16 -3.31 -11.00
CA ILE A 57 -3.04 -4.11 -10.13
C ILE A 57 -4.38 -4.39 -10.82
N ALA A 58 -5.00 -3.37 -11.42
CA ALA A 58 -6.32 -3.49 -12.05
C ALA A 58 -6.32 -4.42 -13.27
N LEU A 59 -5.29 -4.35 -14.11
CA LEU A 59 -5.23 -5.11 -15.36
C LEU A 59 -4.70 -6.54 -15.18
N THR A 60 -3.78 -6.74 -14.24
CA THR A 60 -3.13 -8.05 -14.03
C THR A 60 -3.67 -8.81 -12.81
N GLN A 61 -4.67 -8.25 -12.12
CA GLN A 61 -5.46 -8.91 -11.08
C GLN A 61 -4.57 -9.42 -9.93
N ILE A 62 -4.73 -10.69 -9.54
CA ILE A 62 -3.93 -11.35 -8.48
C ILE A 62 -2.42 -11.18 -8.73
N LEU A 63 -1.98 -11.28 -9.99
CA LEU A 63 -0.57 -11.17 -10.34
C LEU A 63 -0.05 -9.75 -10.08
N GLY A 64 -0.83 -8.73 -10.42
CA GLY A 64 -0.51 -7.33 -10.16
C GLY A 64 -0.52 -6.99 -8.69
N ALA A 65 -1.47 -7.54 -7.94
CA ALA A 65 -1.51 -7.42 -6.49
C ALA A 65 -0.25 -8.03 -5.84
N ALA A 66 0.19 -9.19 -6.31
CA ALA A 66 1.43 -9.81 -5.84
C ALA A 66 2.67 -8.96 -6.18
N ILE A 67 2.80 -8.48 -7.42
CA ILE A 67 3.93 -7.63 -7.84
C ILE A 67 3.95 -6.32 -7.03
N TYR A 68 2.80 -5.69 -6.85
CA TYR A 68 2.67 -4.48 -6.03
C TYR A 68 3.15 -4.72 -4.59
N TYR A 69 2.73 -5.83 -3.99
CA TYR A 69 3.10 -6.14 -2.62
C TYR A 69 4.61 -6.24 -2.41
N PHE A 70 5.34 -6.84 -3.36
CA PHE A 70 6.78 -7.03 -3.25
C PHE A 70 7.61 -5.83 -3.75
N ALA A 71 7.18 -5.15 -4.82
CA ALA A 71 8.00 -4.16 -5.51
C ALA A 71 7.42 -2.73 -5.49
N GLY A 72 6.10 -2.59 -5.42
CA GLY A 72 5.41 -1.31 -5.53
C GLY A 72 5.07 -0.66 -4.20
N ARG A 73 4.98 -1.43 -3.11
CA ARG A 73 4.53 -0.91 -1.83
C ARG A 73 5.57 0.03 -1.20
N PRO A 74 5.16 1.26 -0.77
CA PRO A 74 6.07 2.15 -0.07
C PRO A 74 6.60 1.55 1.23
N THR A 75 7.88 1.75 1.52
CA THR A 75 8.49 1.27 2.76
C THR A 75 7.98 2.03 3.97
N ALA A 76 8.11 1.41 5.16
CA ALA A 76 7.77 2.07 6.42
C ALA A 76 8.57 3.36 6.63
N GLU A 77 9.84 3.37 6.22
CA GLU A 77 10.75 4.52 6.29
C GLU A 77 10.30 5.66 5.37
N ALA A 78 9.97 5.37 4.10
CA ALA A 78 9.46 6.37 3.17
C ALA A 78 8.15 7.00 3.68
N ARG A 79 7.24 6.18 4.24
CA ARG A 79 6.00 6.65 4.89
C ARG A 79 6.26 7.45 6.17
N ALA A 80 7.35 7.18 6.90
CA ALA A 80 7.73 7.94 8.09
C ALA A 80 8.32 9.31 7.71
N TRP A 81 9.20 9.34 6.71
CA TRP A 81 9.75 10.57 6.15
C TRP A 81 8.67 11.49 5.58
N TYR A 82 7.70 10.94 4.84
CA TYR A 82 6.58 11.74 4.33
C TYR A 82 5.77 12.37 5.47
N ARG A 83 5.51 11.59 6.53
CA ARG A 83 4.81 12.08 7.73
C ARG A 83 5.58 13.16 8.49
N SER A 84 6.91 13.12 8.53
CA SER A 84 7.71 14.15 9.20
C SER A 84 7.73 15.46 8.42
N GLN A 85 7.74 15.40 7.09
CA GLN A 85 7.80 16.59 6.24
C GLN A 85 6.44 17.24 6.02
N PHE A 86 5.41 16.45 5.74
CA PHE A 86 4.10 16.95 5.33
C PHE A 86 3.04 16.84 6.44
N GLY A 87 3.40 16.29 7.60
CA GLY A 87 2.46 15.97 8.68
C GLY A 87 1.55 14.79 8.31
N PRO A 88 0.74 14.28 9.26
CA PRO A 88 -0.34 13.36 8.93
C PRO A 88 -1.34 14.06 7.99
N PRO A 89 -1.95 13.35 7.03
CA PRO A 89 -3.06 13.88 6.25
C PRO A 89 -4.14 14.48 7.17
N PRO A 90 -4.74 15.64 6.81
CA PRO A 90 -5.79 16.24 7.62
C PRO A 90 -6.90 15.23 7.94
N GLY A 91 -7.14 14.96 9.22
CA GLY A 91 -8.20 14.07 9.70
C GLY A 91 -7.83 12.61 10.01
N TRP A 92 -6.58 12.16 9.78
CA TRP A 92 -6.16 10.76 10.00
C TRP A 92 -5.32 10.50 11.26
N GLY A 93 -5.29 11.42 12.23
CA GLY A 93 -4.53 11.23 13.48
C GLY A 93 -4.89 12.20 14.59
N PRO A 94 -4.33 12.00 15.81
CA PRO A 94 -4.42 13.01 16.86
C PRO A 94 -3.87 14.34 16.30
N PRO A 95 -4.48 15.49 16.64
CA PRO A 95 -3.96 16.79 16.21
C PRO A 95 -2.47 16.83 16.55
N ALA A 96 -1.65 17.22 15.56
CA ALA A 96 -0.22 17.37 15.80
C ALA A 96 -0.04 18.16 17.09
N PRO A 97 0.88 17.75 18.01
CA PRO A 97 1.18 18.54 19.19
C PRO A 97 1.35 19.98 18.74
N TYR A 98 0.64 20.92 19.37
CA TYR A 98 0.69 22.33 19.01
C TYR A 98 2.15 22.79 19.11
N GLN A 99 2.89 22.66 18.01
CA GLN A 99 4.10 23.40 17.78
C GLN A 99 3.60 24.84 17.75
N GLY A 100 4.14 25.70 18.61
CA GLY A 100 3.64 27.06 18.80
C GLY A 100 3.50 27.84 17.49
N PRO A 101 3.03 29.11 17.55
CA PRO A 101 3.04 29.98 16.38
C PRO A 101 4.39 29.84 15.68
N PRO A 102 4.45 29.69 14.34
CA PRO A 102 5.71 29.57 13.63
C PRO A 102 6.59 30.72 14.11
N THR A 103 7.61 30.42 14.92
CA THR A 103 8.67 31.38 15.12
C THR A 103 9.22 31.51 13.71
N TYR A 104 8.94 32.64 13.07
CA TYR A 104 9.62 33.03 11.84
C TYR A 104 11.09 33.09 12.22
N GLN A 105 11.78 31.94 12.15
CA GLN A 105 13.22 31.85 12.23
C GLN A 105 13.69 32.85 11.20
N SER A 106 14.41 33.85 11.70
CA SER A 106 14.82 35.03 10.98
C SER A 106 15.38 34.62 9.60
N PRO A 107 15.24 35.44 8.53
CA PRO A 107 15.77 35.14 7.19
C PRO A 107 17.29 34.85 7.10
N LEU A 108 18.00 34.88 8.22
CA LEU A 108 19.43 34.59 8.40
C LEU A 108 19.70 33.24 9.07
N GLY A 109 18.67 32.47 9.45
CA GLY A 109 18.81 31.11 9.94
C GLY A 109 18.95 30.14 8.76
N ASN A 110 19.93 29.23 8.82
CA ASN A 110 20.05 28.16 7.83
C ASN A 110 18.67 27.53 7.61
N PRO A 111 18.22 27.34 6.36
CA PRO A 111 17.00 26.60 6.10
C PRO A 111 17.10 25.26 6.85
N PRO A 112 15.99 24.74 7.39
CA PRO A 112 16.01 23.42 8.00
C PRO A 112 16.72 22.48 7.02
N PRO A 113 17.68 21.64 7.49
CA PRO A 113 18.44 20.78 6.59
C PRO A 113 17.45 20.11 5.65
N GLN A 114 17.60 20.32 4.34
CA GLN A 114 16.76 19.65 3.35
C GLN A 114 17.04 18.16 3.55
N GLN A 115 16.19 17.49 4.34
CA GLN A 115 16.37 16.09 4.64
C GLN A 115 16.10 15.35 3.35
N THR A 116 17.17 14.94 2.68
CA THR A 116 17.08 14.15 1.46
C THR A 116 16.24 12.91 1.76
N PRO A 117 15.35 12.50 0.84
CA PRO A 117 14.58 11.28 1.01
C PRO A 117 15.52 10.13 1.40
N PRO A 118 15.10 9.22 2.30
CA PRO A 118 15.89 8.04 2.58
C PRO A 118 16.21 7.35 1.25
N PRO A 119 17.44 6.82 1.07
CA PRO A 119 17.79 6.11 -0.14
C PRO A 119 16.77 4.99 -0.38
N PRO A 120 16.37 4.75 -1.64
CA PRO A 120 15.51 3.61 -1.93
C PRO A 120 16.20 2.32 -1.44
N PRO A 121 15.46 1.34 -0.90
CA PRO A 121 16.03 0.10 -0.41
C PRO A 121 16.63 -0.77 -1.52
#